data_AF-A0A7X1B8X6-F1
#
_entry.id   AF-A0A7X1B8X6-F1
#
_cell.length_a   1.000
_cell.length_b   1.000
_cell.length_c   1.000
_cell.angle_alpha   90.00
_cell.angle_beta   90.00
_cell.angle_gamma   90.00
#
_symmetry.space_group_name_H-M   'P 1'
#
loop_
_entity.id
_entity.type
_entity.pdbx_description
1 polymer ?
#
loop_
_entity_poly.entity_id
_entity_poly.type
_entity_poly.pdbx_seq_one_letter_code
_entity_poly.pdbx_strand_id
1 'polypeptide(L)'
;MLNSILSPFIETPLLALFAIIGLGLLLGRIEIGGVNLGSSGVIFAALLAGHLGLSIPNQVGSVGLVLFVYSVGIGAGNRFFGALKREGRVLAQLAVAVVGLGAIVTWTLSAIYDLSPGMATGIFAGALTSTPALASAIEAAGELGQDVVVGYGVAYPLGIIGVVLFVQLMPRLLKLSLDDSEDAPTSNNISRQLIEVTNPSFFGQTVTDESLQAIGGCQISRVLRQDRLEPISAADTFEEGKILLLVGEPRGLQLATRLLGRASNREVHLDVDNERRRLVLTDRKILGQTLGQFDSLKNHGVVITRIERMDFAFTPQRETRLTQGDILTVVGPPSHLRSFEKFIGHRPNAFSETCLFSLCFGLALGIILGKIQLPLPGGESFSLGLSGGPLIAALILGHFGRVGGLIGYIPRPTRVFLQELGLVFFLADAGVKGGATILEAVQSQGLQIFIIGAIITLIPMLLCYFLARRAFRLPLGQTLGGICGGMTSTPALGAIVSKTSKQSPIVSYATVYPVAVILMALLAKLLMAII
;
A
#
# COMPACT_ATOMS: atom_id res chain seq x y z
N MET A 1 -8.51 -24.69 40.12
CA MET A 1 -7.26 -23.95 40.38
C MET A 1 -6.84 -23.09 39.20
N LEU A 2 -6.70 -23.60 37.96
CA LEU A 2 -6.34 -22.75 36.81
C LEU A 2 -7.39 -21.65 36.51
N ASN A 3 -8.68 -22.00 36.51
CA ASN A 3 -9.78 -21.03 36.29
C ASN A 3 -9.88 -19.97 37.39
N SER A 4 -9.43 -20.27 38.61
CA SER A 4 -9.47 -19.38 39.78
C SER A 4 -8.34 -18.35 39.78
N ILE A 5 -7.22 -18.68 39.11
CA ILE A 5 -6.06 -17.80 38.95
C ILE A 5 -6.24 -16.92 37.70
N LEU A 6 -6.87 -17.46 36.64
CA LEU A 6 -7.11 -16.74 35.39
C LEU A 6 -8.32 -15.80 35.44
N SER A 7 -9.32 -16.04 36.29
CA SER A 7 -10.55 -15.23 36.35
C SER A 7 -10.33 -13.71 36.51
N PRO A 8 -9.47 -13.20 37.42
CA PRO A 8 -9.21 -11.75 37.50
C PRO A 8 -8.41 -11.19 36.30
N PHE A 9 -7.64 -12.02 35.60
CA PHE A 9 -6.90 -11.61 34.39
C PHE A 9 -7.80 -11.62 33.13
N ILE A 10 -8.81 -12.51 33.10
CA ILE A 10 -9.86 -12.59 32.09
C ILE A 10 -10.80 -11.37 32.15
N GLU A 11 -10.99 -10.78 33.34
CA GLU A 11 -11.80 -9.57 33.56
C GLU A 11 -11.11 -8.25 33.19
N THR A 12 -9.85 -8.27 32.74
CA THR A 12 -9.16 -7.07 32.27
C THR A 12 -9.11 -7.07 30.73
N PRO A 13 -10.04 -6.38 30.03
CA PRO A 13 -10.12 -6.44 28.57
C PRO A 13 -8.81 -6.06 27.88
N LEU A 14 -8.04 -5.12 28.47
CA LEU A 14 -6.75 -4.71 27.94
C LEU A 14 -5.71 -5.84 27.97
N LEU A 15 -5.69 -6.64 29.03
CA LEU A 15 -4.81 -7.80 29.11
C LEU A 15 -5.23 -8.86 28.11
N ALA A 16 -6.54 -9.12 27.99
CA ALA A 16 -7.07 -10.04 26.98
C ALA A 16 -6.66 -9.62 25.57
N LEU A 17 -6.76 -8.34 25.23
CA LEU A 17 -6.31 -7.79 23.95
C LEU A 17 -4.84 -8.11 23.66
N PHE A 18 -3.92 -7.76 24.58
CA PHE A 18 -2.50 -7.99 24.36
C PHE A 18 -2.11 -9.47 24.40
N ALA A 19 -2.80 -10.29 25.21
CA ALA A 19 -2.61 -11.74 25.21
C ALA A 19 -3.05 -12.38 23.88
N ILE A 20 -4.23 -11.99 23.37
CA ILE A 20 -4.74 -12.46 22.07
C ILE A 20 -3.78 -12.07 20.94
N ILE A 21 -3.30 -10.82 20.91
CA ILE A 21 -2.35 -10.37 19.90
C ILE A 21 -1.03 -11.13 20.04
N GLY A 22 -0.48 -11.25 21.26
CA GLY A 22 0.79 -11.95 21.49
C GLY A 22 0.74 -13.43 21.08
N LEU A 23 -0.30 -14.15 21.52
CA LEU A 23 -0.55 -15.55 21.14
C LEU A 23 -0.82 -15.69 19.65
N GLY A 24 -1.58 -14.76 19.08
CA GLY A 24 -1.90 -14.73 17.67
C GLY A 24 -0.68 -14.50 16.78
N LEU A 25 0.22 -13.61 17.17
CA LEU A 25 1.50 -13.41 16.48
C LEU A 25 2.42 -14.62 16.63
N LEU A 26 2.41 -15.30 17.79
CA LEU A 26 3.15 -16.53 17.99
C LEU A 26 2.61 -17.64 17.08
N LEU A 27 1.30 -17.85 17.06
CA LEU A 27 0.60 -18.76 16.15
C LEU A 27 0.90 -18.42 14.69
N GLY A 28 0.92 -17.13 14.38
CA GLY A 28 1.22 -16.60 13.05
C GLY A 28 2.63 -16.88 12.55
N ARG A 29 3.59 -17.11 13.45
CA ARG A 29 4.98 -17.49 13.13
C ARG A 29 5.15 -18.98 12.90
N ILE A 30 4.20 -19.82 13.35
CA ILE A 30 4.27 -21.26 13.13
C ILE A 30 4.20 -21.53 11.62
N GLU A 31 5.18 -22.28 11.13
CA GLU A 31 5.28 -22.65 9.73
C GLU A 31 4.77 -24.09 9.54
N ILE A 32 3.66 -24.24 8.82
CA ILE A 32 3.07 -25.54 8.48
C ILE A 32 3.16 -25.71 6.96
N GLY A 33 3.94 -26.68 6.49
CA GLY A 33 4.10 -26.94 5.05
C GLY A 33 4.64 -25.73 4.25
N GLY A 34 5.52 -24.93 4.87
CA GLY A 34 6.04 -23.70 4.28
C GLY A 34 5.14 -22.47 4.47
N VAL A 35 3.97 -22.61 5.09
CA VAL A 35 2.97 -21.54 5.28
C VAL A 35 3.01 -21.01 6.70
N ASN A 36 3.23 -19.70 6.82
CA ASN A 36 2.99 -18.94 8.05
C ASN A 36 1.87 -17.92 7.80
N LEU A 37 1.06 -17.67 8.84
CA LEU A 37 -0.08 -16.76 8.75
C LEU A 37 0.32 -15.30 8.99
N GLY A 38 1.53 -15.06 9.53
CA GLY A 38 2.01 -13.73 9.86
C GLY A 38 1.11 -13.05 10.89
N SER A 39 0.90 -11.74 10.74
CA SER A 39 -0.04 -10.98 11.60
C SER A 39 -1.48 -11.47 11.51
N SER A 40 -1.86 -12.21 10.45
CA SER A 40 -3.18 -12.83 10.36
C SER A 40 -3.42 -13.95 11.38
N GLY A 41 -2.39 -14.49 12.04
CA GLY A 41 -2.57 -15.45 13.15
C GLY A 41 -3.41 -14.89 14.32
N VAL A 42 -3.45 -13.56 14.47
CA VAL A 42 -4.26 -12.86 15.47
C VAL A 42 -5.75 -13.14 15.32
N ILE A 43 -6.27 -13.30 14.10
CA ILE A 43 -7.70 -13.58 13.91
C ILE A 43 -8.10 -14.94 14.50
N PHE A 44 -7.25 -15.96 14.35
CA PHE A 44 -7.53 -17.31 14.83
C PHE A 44 -7.46 -17.39 16.36
N ALA A 45 -6.46 -16.75 16.96
CA ALA A 45 -6.39 -16.62 18.42
C ALA A 45 -7.60 -15.84 18.97
N ALA A 46 -8.00 -14.76 18.28
CA ALA A 46 -9.14 -13.93 18.65
C ALA A 46 -10.48 -14.67 18.51
N LEU A 47 -10.67 -15.48 17.47
CA LEU A 47 -11.86 -16.33 17.29
C LEU A 47 -12.01 -17.34 18.43
N LEU A 48 -10.93 -18.02 18.79
CA LEU A 48 -10.94 -18.94 19.94
C LEU A 48 -11.23 -18.18 21.24
N ALA A 49 -10.59 -17.03 21.44
CA ALA A 49 -10.80 -16.22 22.63
C ALA A 49 -12.25 -15.74 22.75
N GLY A 50 -12.84 -15.22 21.66
CA GLY A 50 -14.24 -14.80 21.60
C GLY A 50 -15.20 -15.96 21.87
N HIS A 51 -14.91 -17.15 21.33
CA HIS A 51 -15.69 -18.36 21.61
C HIS A 51 -15.64 -18.76 23.09
N LEU A 52 -14.51 -18.53 23.76
CA LEU A 52 -14.36 -18.74 25.20
C LEU A 52 -15.00 -17.62 26.06
N GLY A 53 -15.65 -16.63 25.44
CA GLY A 53 -16.33 -15.52 26.12
C GLY A 53 -15.40 -14.38 26.54
N LEU A 54 -14.16 -14.34 26.05
CA LEU A 54 -13.26 -13.20 26.30
C LEU A 54 -13.75 -11.95 25.57
N SER A 55 -13.61 -10.80 26.22
CA SER A 55 -13.91 -9.50 25.63
C SER A 55 -12.66 -8.61 25.62
N ILE A 56 -12.62 -7.66 24.68
CA ILE A 56 -11.56 -6.67 24.55
C ILE A 56 -12.16 -5.26 24.65
N PRO A 57 -11.35 -4.19 24.84
CA PRO A 57 -11.88 -2.85 24.93
C PRO A 57 -12.62 -2.46 23.63
N ASN A 58 -13.77 -1.81 23.80
CA ASN A 58 -14.56 -1.33 22.68
C ASN A 58 -13.74 -0.38 21.79
N GLN A 59 -14.06 -0.35 20.49
CA GLN A 59 -13.49 0.58 19.49
C GLN A 59 -12.02 0.38 19.14
N VAL A 60 -11.30 -0.55 19.80
CA VAL A 60 -9.91 -0.91 19.43
C VAL A 60 -9.83 -1.33 17.97
N GLY A 61 -10.80 -2.12 17.50
CA GLY A 61 -10.88 -2.52 16.10
C GLY A 61 -11.03 -1.33 15.14
N SER A 62 -11.90 -0.38 15.48
CA SER A 62 -12.12 0.84 14.68
C SER A 62 -10.87 1.72 14.62
N VAL A 63 -10.17 1.92 15.75
CA VAL A 63 -8.89 2.64 15.79
C VAL A 63 -7.85 1.92 14.94
N GLY A 64 -7.76 0.58 15.09
CA GLY A 64 -6.84 -0.24 14.32
C GLY A 64 -7.07 -0.15 12.81
N LEU A 65 -8.33 -0.29 12.38
CA LEU A 65 -8.74 -0.18 10.98
C LEU A 65 -8.33 1.16 10.38
N VAL A 66 -8.67 2.26 11.07
CA VAL A 66 -8.44 3.61 10.58
C VAL A 66 -6.93 3.89 10.47
N LEU A 67 -6.13 3.48 11.47
CA LEU A 67 -4.67 3.59 11.43
C LEU A 67 -4.06 2.77 10.28
N PHE A 68 -4.51 1.52 10.11
CA PHE A 68 -4.05 0.65 9.04
C PHE A 68 -4.33 1.27 7.67
N VAL A 69 -5.58 1.59 7.40
CA VAL A 69 -6.02 2.05 6.07
C VAL A 69 -5.43 3.41 5.72
N TYR A 70 -5.33 4.33 6.69
CA TYR A 70 -4.70 5.62 6.45
C TYR A 70 -3.20 5.47 6.13
N SER A 71 -2.49 4.61 6.86
CA SER A 71 -1.08 4.35 6.61
C SER A 71 -0.86 3.68 5.25
N VAL A 72 -1.76 2.78 4.85
CA VAL A 72 -1.82 2.20 3.50
C VAL A 72 -2.04 3.27 2.42
N GLY A 73 -3.02 4.17 2.61
CA GLY A 73 -3.33 5.23 1.67
C GLY A 73 -2.18 6.23 1.45
N ILE A 74 -1.52 6.66 2.54
CA ILE A 74 -0.37 7.58 2.46
C ILE A 74 0.76 6.97 1.61
N GLY A 75 1.03 5.67 1.79
CA GLY A 75 2.08 4.97 1.04
C GLY A 75 1.77 4.80 -0.46
N ALA A 76 0.49 4.77 -0.84
CA ALA A 76 0.06 4.51 -2.21
C ALA A 76 -0.35 5.76 -3.00
N GLY A 77 -0.58 6.90 -2.34
CA GLY A 77 -1.13 8.12 -2.96
C GLY A 77 -0.41 8.57 -4.25
N ASN A 78 0.93 8.57 -4.25
CA ASN A 78 1.74 8.96 -5.42
C ASN A 78 1.51 8.08 -6.67
N ARG A 79 1.14 6.81 -6.50
CA ARG A 79 0.95 5.86 -7.60
C ARG A 79 -0.51 5.68 -7.98
N PHE A 80 -1.43 5.92 -7.03
CA PHE A 80 -2.85 5.63 -7.17
C PHE A 80 -3.50 6.32 -8.37
N PHE A 81 -3.40 7.65 -8.49
CA PHE A 81 -4.12 8.38 -9.55
C PHE A 81 -3.61 8.04 -10.96
N GLY A 82 -2.30 7.82 -11.10
CA GLY A 82 -1.71 7.37 -12.37
C GLY A 82 -2.19 5.98 -12.76
N ALA A 83 -2.22 5.05 -11.80
CA ALA A 83 -2.72 3.70 -12.02
C ALA A 83 -4.24 3.68 -12.28
N LEU A 84 -5.02 4.49 -11.55
CA LEU A 84 -6.46 4.63 -11.77
C LEU A 84 -6.76 5.09 -13.20
N LYS A 85 -5.99 6.05 -13.73
CA LYS A 85 -6.14 6.50 -15.12
C LYS A 85 -5.81 5.41 -16.13
N ARG A 86 -4.82 4.55 -15.85
CA ARG A 86 -4.34 3.51 -16.77
C ARG A 86 -5.18 2.23 -16.73
N GLU A 87 -5.53 1.77 -15.53
CA GLU A 87 -6.10 0.43 -15.26
C GLU A 87 -7.47 0.49 -14.60
N GLY A 88 -7.98 1.67 -14.25
CA GLY A 88 -9.20 1.84 -13.47
C GLY A 88 -10.43 1.19 -14.09
N ARG A 89 -10.56 1.19 -15.41
CA ARG A 89 -11.67 0.51 -16.11
C ARG A 89 -11.65 -1.01 -15.87
N VAL A 90 -10.49 -1.63 -16.01
CA VAL A 90 -10.33 -3.08 -15.85
C VAL A 90 -10.56 -3.48 -14.39
N LEU A 91 -10.05 -2.68 -13.44
CA LEU A 91 -10.28 -2.88 -12.02
C LEU A 91 -11.75 -2.68 -11.63
N ALA A 92 -12.44 -1.68 -12.19
CA ALA A 92 -13.87 -1.51 -11.99
C ALA A 92 -14.68 -2.69 -12.55
N GLN A 93 -14.31 -3.23 -13.71
CA GLN A 93 -14.92 -4.45 -14.26
C GLN A 93 -14.70 -5.67 -13.34
N LEU A 94 -13.52 -5.78 -12.72
CA LEU A 94 -13.25 -6.81 -11.73
C LEU A 94 -14.15 -6.65 -10.49
N ALA A 95 -14.38 -5.41 -10.03
CA ALA A 95 -15.32 -5.12 -8.94
C ALA A 95 -16.72 -5.65 -9.26
N VAL A 96 -17.21 -5.31 -10.45
CA VAL A 96 -18.53 -5.74 -10.94
C VAL A 96 -18.61 -7.25 -11.02
N ALA A 97 -17.57 -7.91 -11.53
CA ALA A 97 -17.53 -9.36 -11.63
C ALA A 97 -17.57 -10.04 -10.25
N VAL A 98 -16.76 -9.59 -9.29
CA VAL A 98 -16.70 -10.18 -7.94
C VAL A 98 -18.03 -10.04 -7.23
N VAL A 99 -18.56 -8.82 -7.18
CA VAL A 99 -19.80 -8.51 -6.45
C VAL A 99 -21.02 -9.12 -7.14
N GLY A 100 -21.11 -9.01 -8.47
CA GLY A 100 -22.19 -9.59 -9.25
C GLY A 100 -22.23 -11.11 -9.15
N LEU A 101 -21.07 -11.77 -9.21
CA LEU A 101 -21.00 -13.22 -9.03
C LEU A 101 -21.36 -13.64 -7.60
N GLY A 102 -20.95 -12.87 -6.58
CA GLY A 102 -21.40 -13.08 -5.20
C GLY A 102 -22.92 -13.01 -5.07
N ALA A 103 -23.56 -12.03 -5.73
CA ALA A 103 -25.01 -11.90 -5.72
C ALA A 103 -25.71 -13.05 -6.45
N ILE A 104 -25.21 -13.46 -7.62
CA ILE A 104 -25.74 -14.60 -8.38
C ILE A 104 -25.64 -15.89 -7.57
N VAL A 105 -24.50 -16.15 -6.93
CA VAL A 105 -24.31 -17.33 -6.08
C VAL A 105 -25.27 -17.28 -4.89
N THR A 106 -25.42 -16.12 -4.25
CA THR A 106 -26.36 -15.96 -3.13
C THR A 106 -27.81 -16.25 -3.57
N TRP A 107 -28.28 -15.64 -4.65
CA TRP A 107 -29.62 -15.87 -5.20
C TRP A 107 -29.86 -17.34 -5.59
N THR A 108 -28.85 -17.98 -6.18
CA THR A 108 -28.94 -19.40 -6.56
C THR A 108 -29.06 -20.29 -5.32
N LEU A 109 -28.24 -20.04 -4.30
CA LEU A 109 -28.25 -20.82 -3.06
C LEU A 109 -29.48 -20.55 -2.20
N SER A 110 -30.03 -19.33 -2.22
CA SER A 110 -31.27 -19.03 -1.51
C SER A 110 -32.44 -19.83 -2.07
N ALA A 111 -32.53 -19.97 -3.40
CA ALA A 111 -33.55 -20.80 -4.04
C ALA A 111 -33.36 -22.30 -3.79
N ILE A 112 -32.12 -22.80 -3.73
CA ILE A 112 -31.85 -24.23 -3.50
C ILE A 112 -32.12 -24.63 -2.04
N TYR A 113 -31.78 -23.76 -1.10
CA TYR A 113 -31.84 -24.03 0.34
C TYR A 113 -33.00 -23.35 1.05
N ASP A 114 -33.92 -22.74 0.30
CA ASP A 114 -35.13 -22.06 0.79
C ASP A 114 -34.83 -21.04 1.91
N LEU A 115 -33.84 -20.19 1.68
CA LEU A 115 -33.42 -19.19 2.65
C LEU A 115 -34.39 -18.00 2.66
N SER A 116 -34.69 -17.46 3.85
CA SER A 116 -35.43 -16.20 3.94
C SER A 116 -34.67 -15.06 3.22
N PRO A 117 -35.36 -14.07 2.64
CA PRO A 117 -34.70 -12.94 1.97
C PRO A 117 -33.76 -12.19 2.91
N GLY A 118 -34.16 -12.05 4.18
CA GLY A 118 -33.33 -11.49 5.24
C GLY A 118 -32.04 -12.28 5.46
N MET A 119 -32.14 -13.60 5.60
CA MET A 119 -30.99 -14.47 5.80
C MET A 119 -30.03 -14.43 4.60
N ALA A 120 -30.55 -14.57 3.38
CA ALA A 120 -29.75 -14.60 2.17
C ALA A 120 -28.95 -13.29 1.97
N THR A 121 -29.61 -12.15 2.14
CA THR A 121 -28.96 -10.83 2.01
C THR A 121 -27.98 -10.55 3.14
N GLY A 122 -28.27 -11.01 4.36
CA GLY A 122 -27.34 -10.99 5.49
C GLY A 122 -26.08 -11.80 5.19
N ILE A 123 -26.22 -13.04 4.72
CA ILE A 123 -25.10 -13.90 4.34
C ILE A 123 -24.30 -13.26 3.21
N PHE A 124 -24.94 -12.69 2.18
CA PHE A 124 -24.26 -11.96 1.11
C PHE A 124 -23.38 -10.82 1.67
N ALA A 125 -23.95 -9.97 2.52
CA ALA A 125 -23.23 -8.85 3.13
C ALA A 125 -22.06 -9.33 4.01
N GLY A 126 -22.25 -10.41 4.77
CA GLY A 126 -21.20 -10.99 5.62
C GLY A 126 -20.09 -11.68 4.83
N ALA A 127 -20.45 -12.53 3.87
CA ALA A 127 -19.51 -13.30 3.05
C ALA A 127 -18.61 -12.40 2.19
N LEU A 128 -19.14 -11.27 1.71
CA LEU A 128 -18.41 -10.23 0.99
C LEU A 128 -17.89 -9.13 1.93
N THR A 129 -17.99 -9.29 3.25
CA THR A 129 -17.44 -8.42 4.31
C THR A 129 -17.82 -6.93 4.25
N SER A 130 -19.04 -6.62 3.82
CA SER A 130 -19.49 -5.25 3.58
C SER A 130 -20.57 -4.79 4.57
N THR A 131 -20.15 -3.96 5.53
CA THR A 131 -21.06 -3.31 6.47
C THR A 131 -22.05 -2.32 5.82
N PRO A 132 -21.69 -1.57 4.76
CA PRO A 132 -22.67 -0.78 4.01
C PRO A 132 -23.75 -1.64 3.36
N ALA A 133 -23.39 -2.82 2.83
CA ALA A 133 -24.37 -3.75 2.27
C ALA A 133 -25.33 -4.29 3.34
N LEU A 134 -24.82 -4.56 4.56
CA LEU A 134 -25.65 -4.90 5.72
C LEU A 134 -26.67 -3.79 6.03
N ALA A 135 -26.23 -2.53 6.07
CA ALA A 135 -27.13 -1.41 6.34
C ALA A 135 -28.23 -1.30 5.27
N SER A 136 -27.86 -1.40 3.99
CA SER A 136 -28.82 -1.39 2.88
C SER A 136 -29.79 -2.58 2.92
N ALA A 137 -29.33 -3.77 3.33
CA ALA A 137 -30.17 -4.94 3.50
C ALA A 137 -31.16 -4.77 4.66
N ILE A 138 -30.72 -4.27 5.83
CA ILE A 138 -31.60 -4.00 6.98
C ILE A 138 -32.68 -2.98 6.61
N GLU A 139 -32.30 -1.91 5.92
CA GLU A 139 -33.23 -0.87 5.47
C GLU A 139 -34.31 -1.43 4.54
N ALA A 140 -33.94 -2.31 3.60
CA ALA A 140 -34.89 -2.95 2.69
C ALA A 140 -35.73 -4.06 3.34
N ALA A 141 -35.21 -4.70 4.40
CA ALA A 141 -35.85 -5.82 5.07
C ALA A 141 -37.08 -5.43 5.91
N GLY A 142 -37.13 -4.21 6.43
CA GLY A 142 -38.18 -3.80 7.37
C GLY A 142 -38.23 -4.73 8.60
N GLU A 143 -39.35 -5.44 8.77
CA GLU A 143 -39.54 -6.40 9.88
C GLU A 143 -38.58 -7.61 9.81
N LEU A 144 -38.04 -7.95 8.64
CA LEU A 144 -37.06 -9.02 8.44
C LEU A 144 -35.63 -8.62 8.84
N GLY A 145 -35.42 -7.44 9.43
CA GLY A 145 -34.09 -6.91 9.75
C GLY A 145 -33.28 -7.79 10.72
N GLN A 146 -33.93 -8.57 11.58
CA GLN A 146 -33.23 -9.48 12.50
C GLN A 146 -32.53 -10.63 11.75
N ASP A 147 -33.19 -11.23 10.75
CA ASP A 147 -32.61 -12.30 9.93
C ASP A 147 -31.36 -11.83 9.18
N VAL A 148 -31.37 -10.58 8.70
CA VAL A 148 -30.22 -9.95 8.04
C VAL A 148 -29.01 -9.87 8.99
N VAL A 149 -29.24 -9.40 10.23
CA VAL A 149 -28.19 -9.28 11.24
C VAL A 149 -27.62 -10.66 11.59
N VAL A 150 -28.47 -11.68 11.72
CA VAL A 150 -28.03 -13.04 11.99
C VAL A 150 -27.19 -13.58 10.82
N GLY A 151 -27.70 -13.52 9.59
CA GLY A 151 -26.97 -14.00 8.40
C GLY A 151 -25.61 -13.33 8.23
N TYR A 152 -25.54 -12.01 8.46
CA TYR A 152 -24.27 -11.27 8.47
C TYR A 152 -23.34 -11.75 9.58
N GLY A 153 -23.86 -11.92 10.80
CA GLY A 153 -23.09 -12.37 11.95
C GLY A 153 -22.44 -13.74 11.75
N VAL A 154 -23.10 -14.65 11.03
CA VAL A 154 -22.56 -15.97 10.69
C VAL A 154 -21.53 -15.90 9.57
N ALA A 155 -21.84 -15.16 8.50
CA ALA A 155 -21.02 -15.17 7.29
C ALA A 155 -19.79 -14.26 7.37
N TYR A 156 -19.83 -13.18 8.17
CA TYR A 156 -18.75 -12.20 8.26
C TYR A 156 -17.41 -12.78 8.72
N PRO A 157 -17.33 -13.58 9.80
CA PRO A 157 -16.08 -14.23 10.20
C PRO A 157 -15.54 -15.16 9.11
N LEU A 158 -16.41 -15.93 8.45
CA LEU A 158 -16.05 -16.82 7.34
C LEU A 158 -15.54 -16.03 6.13
N GLY A 159 -16.16 -14.90 5.82
CA GLY A 159 -15.73 -13.96 4.79
C GLY A 159 -14.31 -13.49 5.04
N ILE A 160 -14.02 -12.97 6.24
CA ILE A 160 -12.66 -12.50 6.56
C ILE A 160 -11.64 -13.64 6.48
N ILE A 161 -11.90 -14.76 7.16
CA ILE A 161 -10.98 -15.91 7.19
C ILE A 161 -10.76 -16.44 5.78
N GLY A 162 -11.84 -16.62 5.01
CA GLY A 162 -11.82 -17.16 3.66
C GLY A 162 -10.99 -16.29 2.71
N VAL A 163 -11.21 -14.97 2.71
CA VAL A 163 -10.46 -14.06 1.85
C VAL A 163 -8.99 -13.99 2.28
N VAL A 164 -8.70 -13.91 3.58
CA VAL A 164 -7.32 -13.89 4.11
C VAL A 164 -6.56 -15.17 3.73
N LEU A 165 -7.15 -16.34 3.96
CA LEU A 165 -6.53 -17.61 3.58
C LEU A 165 -6.36 -17.72 2.07
N PHE A 166 -7.36 -17.32 1.29
CA PHE A 166 -7.30 -17.33 -0.17
C PHE A 166 -6.09 -16.56 -0.69
N VAL A 167 -5.92 -15.30 -0.26
CA VAL A 167 -4.82 -14.46 -0.76
C VAL A 167 -3.44 -14.90 -0.27
N GLN A 168 -3.36 -15.59 0.87
CA GLN A 168 -2.12 -16.15 1.37
C GLN A 168 -1.74 -17.49 0.70
N LEU A 169 -2.73 -18.34 0.41
CA LEU A 169 -2.51 -19.69 -0.13
C LEU A 169 -2.38 -19.68 -1.67
N MET A 170 -3.15 -18.84 -2.36
CA MET A 170 -3.22 -18.83 -3.82
C MET A 170 -1.86 -18.62 -4.53
N PRO A 171 -0.99 -17.66 -4.14
CA PRO A 171 0.35 -17.52 -4.72
C PRO A 171 1.17 -18.81 -4.63
N ARG A 172 1.09 -19.49 -3.49
CA ARG A 172 1.88 -20.70 -3.21
C ARG A 172 1.35 -21.93 -3.93
N LEU A 173 0.03 -22.11 -3.99
CA LEU A 173 -0.61 -23.18 -4.76
C LEU A 173 -0.19 -23.13 -6.24
N LEU A 174 0.02 -21.92 -6.76
CA LEU A 174 0.44 -21.70 -8.14
C LEU A 174 1.96 -21.57 -8.32
N LYS A 175 2.73 -21.69 -7.23
CA LYS A 175 4.20 -21.49 -7.21
C LYS A 175 4.62 -20.14 -7.83
N LEU A 176 3.82 -19.10 -7.64
CA LEU A 176 4.09 -17.75 -8.10
C LEU A 176 4.55 -16.90 -6.91
N SER A 177 5.62 -16.15 -7.08
CA SER A 177 6.01 -15.15 -6.08
C SER A 177 5.25 -13.83 -6.33
N LEU A 178 4.82 -13.18 -5.24
CA LEU A 178 4.21 -11.85 -5.30
C LEU A 178 5.20 -10.80 -5.83
N ASP A 179 6.50 -11.08 -5.69
CA ASP A 179 7.58 -10.22 -6.13
C ASP A 179 8.11 -10.57 -7.55
N ASP A 180 7.71 -11.71 -8.13
CA ASP A 180 8.22 -12.23 -9.42
C ASP A 180 7.46 -11.72 -10.65
N SER A 181 6.27 -11.14 -10.50
CA SER A 181 5.52 -10.58 -11.65
C SER A 181 6.11 -9.25 -12.11
N GLU A 182 6.25 -9.08 -13.44
CA GLU A 182 6.89 -8.02 -14.26
C GLU A 182 6.76 -6.56 -13.79
N ASP A 183 5.85 -6.26 -12.88
CA ASP A 183 5.97 -5.11 -11.99
C ASP A 183 7.04 -5.40 -10.94
N ALA A 184 8.31 -5.59 -11.32
CA ALA A 184 9.39 -5.16 -10.43
C ALA A 184 8.98 -3.77 -9.91
N PRO A 185 9.22 -3.42 -8.64
CA PRO A 185 9.05 -2.04 -8.26
C PRO A 185 9.72 -1.24 -9.39
N THR A 186 9.07 -0.19 -9.88
CA THR A 186 9.82 0.94 -10.39
C THR A 186 10.67 1.49 -9.23
N SER A 187 11.50 0.66 -8.59
CA SER A 187 12.85 1.01 -8.24
C SER A 187 13.47 1.37 -9.57
N ASN A 188 13.31 2.64 -9.90
CA ASN A 188 14.35 3.49 -10.44
C ASN A 188 15.69 2.76 -10.40
N ASN A 189 15.99 2.03 -11.47
CA ASN A 189 17.17 1.19 -11.57
C ASN A 189 18.34 2.12 -11.88
N ILE A 190 18.56 3.09 -10.97
CA ILE A 190 19.62 4.08 -11.06
C ILE A 190 20.89 3.32 -10.84
N SER A 191 21.53 3.00 -11.95
CA SER A 191 22.78 2.28 -12.00
C SER A 191 23.91 3.27 -12.24
N ARG A 192 25.13 2.76 -12.09
CA ARG A 192 26.35 3.49 -12.36
C ARG A 192 27.03 2.81 -13.54
N GLN A 193 27.58 3.59 -14.46
CA GLN A 193 28.32 3.06 -15.59
C GLN A 193 29.54 3.93 -15.86
N LEU A 194 30.68 3.28 -16.09
CA LEU A 194 31.88 3.94 -16.56
C LEU A 194 31.82 4.05 -18.08
N ILE A 195 32.09 5.24 -18.58
CA ILE A 195 32.11 5.54 -20.01
C ILE A 195 33.46 6.16 -20.34
N GLU A 196 34.11 5.58 -21.33
CA GLU A 196 35.30 6.15 -21.96
C GLU A 196 34.84 7.09 -23.08
N VAL A 197 35.29 8.34 -23.04
CA VAL A 197 34.94 9.36 -24.01
C VAL A 197 35.75 9.11 -25.29
N THR A 198 35.05 8.75 -26.36
CA THR A 198 35.66 8.48 -27.67
C THR A 198 35.02 9.28 -28.80
N ASN A 199 33.95 10.05 -28.51
CA ASN A 199 33.29 10.88 -29.51
C ASN A 199 33.97 12.26 -29.63
N PRO A 200 34.58 12.58 -30.79
CA PRO A 200 35.28 13.85 -30.99
C PRO A 200 34.40 15.09 -30.89
N SER A 201 33.09 14.97 -31.13
CA SER A 201 32.17 16.10 -31.06
C SER A 201 32.10 16.76 -29.68
N PHE A 202 32.53 16.05 -28.63
CA PHE A 202 32.54 16.58 -27.26
C PHE A 202 33.91 17.12 -26.82
N PHE A 203 34.99 16.83 -27.52
CA PHE A 203 36.35 17.17 -27.07
C PHE A 203 36.54 18.67 -26.87
N GLY A 204 37.19 19.05 -25.77
CA GLY A 204 37.45 20.43 -25.39
C GLY A 204 36.24 21.18 -24.80
N GLN A 205 35.03 20.61 -24.89
CA GLN A 205 33.85 21.17 -24.21
C GLN A 205 33.94 20.92 -22.71
N THR A 206 33.43 21.84 -21.92
CA THR A 206 33.35 21.68 -20.47
C THR A 206 32.24 20.71 -20.07
N VAL A 207 32.48 19.96 -19.00
CA VAL A 207 31.52 19.08 -18.34
C VAL A 207 30.61 19.95 -17.48
N THR A 208 29.73 20.71 -18.14
CA THR A 208 28.72 21.55 -17.48
C THR A 208 27.33 21.02 -17.75
N ASP A 209 26.34 21.53 -17.00
CA ASP A 209 24.93 21.15 -17.13
C ASP A 209 24.35 21.31 -18.56
N GLU A 210 24.92 22.16 -19.41
CA GLU A 210 24.47 22.35 -20.81
C GLU A 210 24.83 21.14 -21.68
N SER A 211 26.03 20.58 -21.53
CA SER A 211 26.48 19.35 -22.21
C SER A 211 25.74 18.10 -21.70
N LEU A 212 25.25 18.15 -20.46
CA LEU A 212 24.48 17.09 -19.79
C LEU A 212 23.02 17.00 -20.27
N GLN A 213 22.41 18.10 -20.75
CA GLN A 213 21.03 18.10 -21.28
C GLN A 213 20.85 17.15 -22.47
N ALA A 214 21.91 16.89 -23.25
CA ALA A 214 21.86 15.99 -24.40
C ALA A 214 21.77 14.51 -24.01
N ILE A 215 22.02 14.16 -22.74
CA ILE A 215 22.39 12.81 -22.32
C ILE A 215 21.29 12.18 -21.44
N GLY A 216 20.08 12.05 -22.00
CA GLY A 216 19.08 11.05 -21.60
C GLY A 216 18.71 10.94 -20.11
N GLY A 217 18.87 11.99 -19.30
CA GLY A 217 18.56 11.97 -17.86
C GLY A 217 19.65 11.35 -16.95
N CYS A 218 20.92 11.41 -17.35
CA CYS A 218 22.06 10.94 -16.55
C CYS A 218 22.85 12.09 -15.91
N GLN A 219 23.54 11.81 -14.81
CA GLN A 219 24.43 12.74 -14.12
C GLN A 219 25.87 12.24 -14.15
N ILE A 220 26.81 13.08 -14.60
CA ILE A 220 28.25 12.77 -14.51
C ILE A 220 28.69 13.10 -13.09
N SER A 221 29.05 12.07 -12.33
CA SER A 221 29.39 12.22 -10.91
C SER A 221 30.88 12.35 -10.65
N ARG A 222 31.70 11.63 -11.43
CA ARG A 222 33.15 11.52 -11.23
C ARG A 222 33.90 11.39 -12.54
N VAL A 223 35.18 11.71 -12.49
CA VAL A 223 36.17 11.54 -13.55
C VAL A 223 37.35 10.73 -13.02
N LEU A 224 37.93 9.86 -13.84
CA LEU A 224 39.15 9.15 -13.50
C LEU A 224 40.37 10.07 -13.66
N ARG A 225 41.11 10.29 -12.57
CA ARG A 225 42.38 11.02 -12.54
C ARG A 225 43.42 10.18 -11.80
N GLN A 226 44.60 10.00 -12.39
CA GLN A 226 45.70 9.24 -11.76
C GLN A 226 45.25 7.91 -11.12
N ASP A 227 44.42 7.15 -11.86
CA ASP A 227 43.86 5.84 -11.47
C ASP A 227 42.87 5.85 -10.28
N ARG A 228 42.37 7.03 -9.89
CA ARG A 228 41.33 7.22 -8.88
C ARG A 228 40.13 7.96 -9.46
N LEU A 229 38.91 7.54 -9.08
CA LEU A 229 37.71 8.30 -9.38
C LEU A 229 37.57 9.47 -8.41
N GLU A 230 37.60 10.69 -8.95
CA GLU A 230 37.44 11.93 -8.20
C GLU A 230 36.15 12.65 -8.62
N PRO A 231 35.49 13.41 -7.71
CA PRO A 231 34.33 14.23 -8.07
C PRO A 231 34.67 15.23 -9.17
N ILE A 232 33.74 15.42 -10.12
CA ILE A 232 33.95 16.41 -11.18
C ILE A 232 33.94 17.84 -10.65
N SER A 233 34.61 18.71 -11.38
CA SER A 233 34.64 20.16 -11.19
C SER A 233 34.06 20.86 -12.43
N ALA A 234 33.57 22.09 -12.27
CA ALA A 234 33.04 22.87 -13.40
C ALA A 234 34.09 23.21 -14.48
N ALA A 235 35.37 23.05 -14.17
CA ALA A 235 36.49 23.27 -15.09
C ALA A 235 36.88 22.01 -15.88
N ASP A 236 36.32 20.83 -15.54
CA ASP A 236 36.60 19.61 -16.27
C ASP A 236 36.12 19.71 -17.72
N THR A 237 36.95 19.23 -18.65
CA THR A 237 36.64 19.11 -20.07
C THR A 237 36.54 17.66 -20.50
N PHE A 238 35.79 17.40 -21.57
CA PHE A 238 35.83 16.12 -22.27
C PHE A 238 37.11 16.02 -23.09
N GLU A 239 37.81 14.90 -22.96
CA GLU A 239 39.06 14.61 -23.67
C GLU A 239 39.03 13.15 -24.14
N GLU A 240 39.77 12.84 -25.21
CA GLU A 240 39.85 11.49 -25.74
C GLU A 240 40.41 10.51 -24.69
N GLY A 241 39.75 9.35 -24.55
CA GLY A 241 40.19 8.30 -23.61
C GLY A 241 39.91 8.60 -22.14
N LYS A 242 39.34 9.78 -21.81
CA LYS A 242 38.96 10.14 -20.45
C LYS A 242 37.81 9.24 -19.99
N ILE A 243 37.86 8.77 -18.74
CA ILE A 243 36.84 7.88 -18.18
C ILE A 243 35.97 8.65 -17.18
N LEU A 244 34.66 8.57 -17.37
CA LEU A 244 33.65 9.26 -16.58
C LEU A 244 32.69 8.25 -15.92
N LEU A 245 32.28 8.53 -14.68
CA LEU A 245 31.27 7.75 -13.97
C LEU A 245 29.91 8.45 -14.04
N LEU A 246 29.00 7.87 -14.82
CA LEU A 246 27.64 8.35 -14.94
C LEU A 246 26.71 7.60 -14.00
N VAL A 247 25.70 8.31 -13.50
CA VAL A 247 24.63 7.80 -12.65
C VAL A 247 23.30 8.12 -13.33
N GLY A 248 22.48 7.10 -13.59
CA GLY A 248 21.31 7.25 -14.45
C GLY A 248 20.42 6.01 -14.49
N GLU A 249 19.23 6.16 -15.05
CA GLU A 249 18.39 5.02 -15.43
C GLU A 249 19.03 4.23 -16.58
N PRO A 250 18.75 2.92 -16.73
CA PRO A 250 19.46 2.08 -17.71
C PRO A 250 19.29 2.56 -19.15
N ARG A 251 18.09 3.06 -19.50
CA ARG A 251 17.82 3.64 -20.82
C ARG A 251 18.65 4.91 -21.06
N GLY A 252 18.74 5.77 -20.05
CA GLY A 252 19.57 6.97 -20.09
C GLY A 252 21.04 6.64 -20.25
N LEU A 253 21.56 5.67 -19.50
CA LEU A 253 22.97 5.27 -19.56
C LEU A 253 23.32 4.63 -20.90
N GLN A 254 22.42 3.85 -21.50
CA GLN A 254 22.61 3.31 -22.86
C GLN A 254 22.70 4.42 -23.91
N LEU A 255 21.81 5.42 -23.86
CA LEU A 255 21.87 6.60 -24.72
C LEU A 255 23.17 7.37 -24.50
N ALA A 256 23.55 7.58 -23.24
CA ALA A 256 24.78 8.26 -22.86
C ALA A 256 26.02 7.57 -23.41
N THR A 257 26.07 6.25 -23.30
CA THR A 257 27.17 5.44 -23.82
C THR A 257 27.29 5.64 -25.32
N ARG A 258 26.19 5.53 -26.07
CA ARG A 258 26.19 5.71 -27.53
C ARG A 258 26.61 7.12 -27.97
N LEU A 259 26.29 8.15 -27.17
CA LEU A 259 26.61 9.55 -27.50
C LEU A 259 28.05 9.92 -27.13
N LEU A 260 28.52 9.55 -25.94
CA LEU A 260 29.85 9.97 -25.45
C LEU A 260 30.99 9.06 -25.93
N GLY A 261 30.73 7.76 -26.14
CA GLY A 261 31.75 6.82 -26.58
C GLY A 261 31.42 5.36 -26.34
N ARG A 262 32.14 4.70 -25.43
CA ARG A 262 31.96 3.28 -25.14
C ARG A 262 31.97 2.97 -23.65
N ALA A 263 31.33 1.87 -23.28
CA ALA A 263 31.36 1.38 -21.90
C ALA A 263 32.78 0.93 -21.54
N SER A 264 33.23 1.31 -20.34
CA SER A 264 34.50 0.87 -19.79
C SER A 264 34.27 -0.13 -18.66
N ASN A 265 35.03 -1.24 -18.66
CA ASN A 265 34.99 -2.27 -17.63
C ASN A 265 36.15 -2.15 -16.64
N ARG A 266 36.81 -0.98 -16.59
CA ARG A 266 37.92 -0.75 -15.66
C ARG A 266 37.42 -0.88 -14.22
N GLU A 267 38.06 -1.73 -13.44
CA GLU A 267 37.82 -1.75 -12.00
C GLU A 267 38.54 -0.56 -11.37
N VAL A 268 37.80 0.29 -10.67
CA VAL A 268 38.37 1.48 -10.03
C VAL A 268 37.86 1.60 -8.60
N HIS A 269 38.75 2.00 -7.70
CA HIS A 269 38.40 2.29 -6.32
C HIS A 269 37.59 3.59 -6.20
N LEU A 270 36.50 3.52 -5.44
CA LEU A 270 35.61 4.64 -5.14
C LEU A 270 35.70 4.94 -3.64
N ASP A 271 36.14 6.15 -3.26
CA ASP A 271 35.99 6.63 -1.88
C ASP A 271 34.56 7.13 -1.68
N VAL A 272 33.70 6.22 -1.24
CA VAL A 272 32.26 6.47 -1.10
C VAL A 272 31.94 7.22 0.19
N ASP A 273 32.79 7.14 1.21
CA ASP A 273 32.48 7.63 2.56
C ASP A 273 32.74 9.13 2.71
N ASN A 274 33.76 9.67 2.03
CA ASN A 274 34.12 11.08 2.16
C ASN A 274 33.54 11.99 1.07
N GLU A 275 33.31 11.46 -0.13
CA GLU A 275 32.95 12.24 -1.32
C GLU A 275 31.48 12.12 -1.71
N ARG A 276 30.67 11.42 -0.92
CA ARG A 276 29.23 11.27 -1.13
C ARG A 276 28.47 11.43 0.18
N ARG A 277 27.44 12.29 0.19
CA ARG A 277 26.53 12.45 1.32
C ARG A 277 25.07 12.38 0.89
N ARG A 278 24.23 11.92 1.81
CA ARG A 278 22.76 12.04 1.69
C ARG A 278 22.33 13.19 2.58
N LEU A 279 21.77 14.23 1.97
CA LEU A 279 21.40 15.46 2.65
C LEU A 279 19.90 15.72 2.46
N VAL A 280 19.19 15.94 3.55
CA VAL A 280 17.77 16.33 3.55
C VAL A 280 17.66 17.85 3.33
N LEU A 281 16.91 18.27 2.32
CA LEU A 281 16.62 19.68 2.05
C LEU A 281 15.57 20.23 3.03
N THR A 282 15.96 21.19 3.87
CA THR A 282 15.06 21.78 4.88
C THR A 282 14.92 23.31 4.80
N ASP A 283 15.88 24.02 4.21
CA ASP A 283 15.83 25.48 4.08
C ASP A 283 14.75 25.92 3.08
N ARG A 284 13.91 26.87 3.50
CA ARG A 284 12.79 27.39 2.70
C ARG A 284 13.22 28.25 1.52
N LYS A 285 14.42 28.84 1.56
CA LYS A 285 14.91 29.75 0.51
C LYS A 285 15.14 29.06 -0.84
N ILE A 286 15.38 27.75 -0.81
CA ILE A 286 15.74 26.94 -1.97
C ILE A 286 14.52 26.20 -2.55
N LEU A 287 13.40 26.20 -1.82
CA LEU A 287 12.19 25.48 -2.23
C LEU A 287 11.56 26.08 -3.49
N GLY A 288 11.16 25.24 -4.43
CA GLY A 288 10.48 25.62 -5.67
C GLY A 288 11.42 26.08 -6.80
N GLN A 289 12.70 26.30 -6.51
CA GLN A 289 13.73 26.55 -7.53
C GLN A 289 13.98 25.28 -8.35
N THR A 290 14.28 25.46 -9.64
CA THR A 290 14.70 24.34 -10.48
C THR A 290 16.20 24.10 -10.34
N LEU A 291 16.66 22.87 -10.54
CA LEU A 291 18.09 22.55 -10.47
C LEU A 291 18.93 23.33 -11.49
N GLY A 292 18.37 23.65 -12.66
CA GLY A 292 19.04 24.50 -13.64
C GLY A 292 19.27 25.93 -13.17
N GLN A 293 18.37 26.49 -12.35
CA GLN A 293 18.57 27.81 -11.71
C GLN A 293 19.57 27.73 -10.57
N PHE A 294 19.61 26.58 -9.90
CA PHE A 294 20.45 26.32 -8.74
C PHE A 294 21.91 26.07 -9.12
N ASP A 295 22.16 25.43 -10.27
CA ASP A 295 23.47 25.05 -10.85
C ASP A 295 24.46 24.57 -9.76
N SER A 296 24.16 23.39 -9.20
CA SER A 296 24.86 22.88 -8.01
C SER A 296 26.37 22.70 -8.24
N LEU A 297 26.77 22.38 -9.48
CA LEU A 297 28.17 22.16 -9.82
C LEU A 297 28.92 23.49 -9.94
N LYS A 298 28.40 24.49 -10.66
CA LYS A 298 29.10 25.78 -10.79
C LYS A 298 29.08 26.58 -9.50
N ASN A 299 27.93 26.65 -8.81
CA ASN A 299 27.75 27.52 -7.66
C ASN A 299 28.26 26.92 -6.34
N HIS A 300 28.24 25.59 -6.22
CA HIS A 300 28.55 24.90 -4.97
C HIS A 300 29.59 23.78 -5.12
N GLY A 301 30.07 23.49 -6.33
CA GLY A 301 31.08 22.47 -6.57
C GLY A 301 30.63 21.05 -6.22
N VAL A 302 29.32 20.78 -6.34
CA VAL A 302 28.72 19.49 -6.03
C VAL A 302 27.73 19.03 -7.11
N VAL A 303 27.60 17.72 -7.28
CA VAL A 303 26.64 17.10 -8.21
C VAL A 303 25.55 16.38 -7.44
N ILE A 304 24.29 16.69 -7.73
CA ILE A 304 23.15 15.95 -7.20
C ILE A 304 22.86 14.78 -8.13
N THR A 305 23.31 13.59 -7.74
CA THR A 305 23.20 12.38 -8.58
C THR A 305 21.84 11.70 -8.49
N ARG A 306 21.10 11.92 -7.40
CA ARG A 306 19.82 11.28 -7.11
C ARG A 306 19.02 12.14 -6.16
N ILE A 307 17.72 12.25 -6.41
CA ILE A 307 16.75 12.83 -5.47
C ILE A 307 15.80 11.73 -5.04
N GLU A 308 15.68 11.54 -3.73
CA GLU A 308 14.67 10.67 -3.14
C GLU A 308 13.58 11.52 -2.49
N ARG A 309 12.37 11.36 -3.01
CA ARG A 309 11.16 12.08 -2.61
C ARG A 309 10.07 11.07 -2.31
N MET A 310 9.52 11.09 -1.10
CA MET A 310 8.41 10.21 -0.73
C MET A 310 8.69 8.71 -1.00
N ASP A 311 9.88 8.23 -0.66
CA ASP A 311 10.39 6.88 -0.94
C ASP A 311 10.55 6.53 -2.45
N PHE A 312 10.56 7.54 -3.33
CA PHE A 312 10.82 7.41 -4.77
C PHE A 312 12.12 8.13 -5.16
N ALA A 313 13.09 7.39 -5.68
CA ALA A 313 14.45 7.88 -5.92
C ALA A 313 14.80 8.05 -7.40
N PHE A 314 14.74 9.24 -7.98
CA PHE A 314 14.94 9.48 -9.42
C PHE A 314 16.23 10.25 -9.71
N THR A 315 16.73 10.20 -10.95
CA THR A 315 17.82 11.09 -11.37
C THR A 315 17.26 12.47 -11.70
N PRO A 316 17.79 13.53 -11.10
CA PRO A 316 17.27 14.87 -11.35
C PRO A 316 17.59 15.35 -12.77
N GLN A 317 16.67 16.14 -13.32
CA GLN A 317 16.84 16.94 -14.55
C GLN A 317 16.91 18.44 -14.20
N ARG A 318 17.32 19.30 -15.14
CA ARG A 318 17.43 20.75 -14.87
C ARG A 318 16.10 21.38 -14.50
N GLU A 319 14.99 20.88 -15.03
CA GLU A 319 13.63 21.34 -14.78
C GLU A 319 13.07 20.80 -13.45
N THR A 320 13.79 19.88 -12.79
CA THR A 320 13.38 19.30 -11.51
C THR A 320 13.33 20.41 -10.47
N ARG A 321 12.13 20.65 -9.95
CA ARG A 321 11.91 21.56 -8.83
C ARG A 321 12.23 20.86 -7.52
N LEU A 322 13.04 21.52 -6.71
CA LEU A 322 13.37 21.06 -5.37
C LEU A 322 12.18 21.29 -4.42
N THR A 323 11.82 20.27 -3.66
CA THR A 323 10.73 20.32 -2.68
C THR A 323 11.22 20.04 -1.28
N GLN A 324 10.48 20.56 -0.29
CA GLN A 324 10.87 20.40 1.10
C GLN A 324 10.89 18.93 1.48
N GLY A 325 11.97 18.48 2.12
CA GLY A 325 12.15 17.08 2.51
C GLY A 325 12.74 16.18 1.42
N ASP A 326 13.12 16.71 0.25
CA ASP A 326 13.92 15.95 -0.72
C ASP A 326 15.23 15.46 -0.10
N ILE A 327 15.55 14.18 -0.28
CA ILE A 327 16.83 13.60 0.11
C ILE A 327 17.74 13.63 -1.13
N LEU A 328 18.71 14.53 -1.10
CA LEU A 328 19.68 14.73 -2.16
C LEU A 328 20.88 13.80 -1.93
N THR A 329 21.19 12.93 -2.88
CA THR A 329 22.48 12.21 -2.90
C THR A 329 23.49 13.07 -3.64
N VAL A 330 24.36 13.69 -2.88
CA VAL A 330 25.29 14.71 -3.35
C VAL A 330 26.70 14.13 -3.40
N VAL A 331 27.40 14.38 -4.50
CA VAL A 331 28.79 13.98 -4.73
C VAL A 331 29.64 15.23 -4.91
N GLY A 332 30.79 15.30 -4.24
CA GLY A 332 31.68 16.44 -4.33
C GLY A 332 32.84 16.37 -3.32
N PRO A 333 33.78 17.31 -3.37
CA PRO A 333 34.86 17.41 -2.39
C PRO A 333 34.31 17.60 -0.95
N PRO A 334 34.98 17.07 0.09
CA PRO A 334 34.49 17.15 1.47
C PRO A 334 34.22 18.58 1.98
N SER A 335 35.01 19.56 1.56
CA SER A 335 34.83 20.98 1.89
C SER A 335 33.54 21.54 1.30
N HIS A 336 33.27 21.25 0.02
CA HIS A 336 32.06 21.66 -0.68
C HIS A 336 30.82 20.97 -0.13
N LEU A 337 30.89 19.69 0.19
CA LEU A 337 29.78 18.96 0.82
C LEU A 337 29.36 19.59 2.15
N ARG A 338 30.31 20.00 2.99
CA ARG A 338 30.02 20.70 4.27
C ARG A 338 29.41 22.07 4.06
N SER A 339 29.89 22.83 3.07
CA SER A 339 29.32 24.14 2.74
C SER A 339 27.89 23.99 2.20
N PHE A 340 27.69 23.03 1.31
CA PHE A 340 26.41 22.71 0.70
C PHE A 340 25.37 22.25 1.73
N GLU A 341 25.77 21.41 2.69
CA GLU A 341 24.94 20.95 3.80
C GLU A 341 24.39 22.12 4.64
N LYS A 342 25.21 23.13 4.93
CA LYS A 342 24.77 24.34 5.64
C LYS A 342 23.82 25.18 4.80
N PHE A 343 24.08 25.29 3.50
CA PHE A 343 23.28 26.08 2.58
C PHE A 343 21.87 25.52 2.37
N ILE A 344 21.74 24.20 2.14
CA ILE A 344 20.44 23.58 1.92
C ILE A 344 19.62 23.39 3.21
N GLY A 345 20.25 23.62 4.36
CA GLY A 345 19.75 23.28 5.67
C GLY A 345 19.62 21.76 5.82
N HIS A 346 20.49 21.15 6.62
CA HIS A 346 20.40 19.73 6.93
C HIS A 346 19.95 19.51 8.37
N ARG A 347 18.80 18.86 8.54
CA ARG A 347 18.37 18.30 9.82
C ARG A 347 18.18 16.81 9.65
N PRO A 348 19.09 15.96 10.14
CA PRO A 348 19.03 14.51 9.91
C PRO A 348 17.72 13.88 10.43
N ASN A 349 17.12 14.47 11.47
CA ASN A 349 15.89 13.97 12.10
C ASN A 349 14.60 14.70 11.67
N ALA A 350 14.66 15.74 10.84
CA ALA A 350 13.46 16.51 10.46
C ALA A 350 12.45 15.69 9.64
N PHE A 351 12.87 14.56 9.09
CA PHE A 351 12.05 13.65 8.30
C PHE A 351 11.59 12.42 9.09
N SER A 352 12.33 12.01 10.12
CA SER A 352 11.93 10.90 11.01
C SER A 352 10.81 11.31 11.97
N GLU A 353 10.62 12.61 12.20
CA GLU A 353 9.48 13.12 12.95
C GLU A 353 8.22 12.98 12.12
N THR A 354 7.45 11.94 12.41
CA THR A 354 6.07 11.88 11.95
C THR A 354 5.36 13.08 12.56
N CYS A 355 4.83 13.96 11.70
CA CYS A 355 4.00 15.05 12.17
C CYS A 355 2.72 14.44 12.73
N LEU A 356 2.70 14.15 14.05
CA LEU A 356 1.55 13.58 14.74
C LEU A 356 0.30 14.44 14.50
N PHE A 357 0.48 15.75 14.37
CA PHE A 357 -0.58 16.66 13.93
C PHE A 357 -1.16 16.26 12.56
N SER A 358 -0.32 16.03 11.55
CA SER A 358 -0.78 15.62 10.21
C SER A 358 -1.47 14.25 10.23
N LEU A 359 -0.96 13.30 11.03
CA LEU A 359 -1.59 12.00 11.23
C LEU A 359 -2.97 12.15 11.87
N CYS A 360 -3.06 12.78 13.05
CA CYS A 360 -4.31 12.93 13.79
C CYS A 360 -5.35 13.75 13.01
N PHE A 361 -4.93 14.86 12.40
CA PHE A 361 -5.85 15.72 11.65
C PHE A 361 -6.29 15.07 10.34
N GLY A 362 -5.38 14.43 9.60
CA GLY A 362 -5.74 13.70 8.38
C GLY A 362 -6.65 12.50 8.66
N LEU A 363 -6.45 11.80 9.78
CA LEU A 363 -7.37 10.77 10.27
C LEU A 363 -8.75 11.32 10.61
N ALA A 364 -8.80 12.43 11.36
CA ALA A 364 -10.07 13.09 11.71
C ALA A 364 -10.83 13.51 10.44
N LEU A 365 -10.16 14.16 9.49
CA LEU A 365 -10.74 14.53 8.19
C LEU A 365 -11.21 13.29 7.41
N GLY A 366 -10.42 12.22 7.43
CA GLY A 366 -10.79 10.96 6.79
C GLY A 366 -12.05 10.33 7.38
N ILE A 367 -12.19 10.34 8.71
CA ILE A 367 -13.39 9.84 9.40
C ILE A 367 -14.59 10.73 9.06
N ILE A 368 -14.42 12.06 9.05
CA ILE A 368 -15.48 13.00 8.65
C ILE A 368 -15.92 12.71 7.21
N LEU A 369 -14.97 12.59 6.27
CA LEU A 369 -15.24 12.22 4.88
C LEU A 369 -15.96 10.87 4.78
N GLY A 370 -15.56 9.91 5.60
CA GLY A 370 -16.18 8.58 5.68
C GLY A 370 -17.64 8.64 6.11
N LYS A 371 -18.00 9.56 7.01
CA LYS A 371 -19.38 9.77 7.50
C LYS A 371 -20.27 10.54 6.53
N ILE A 372 -19.72 11.18 5.50
CA ILE A 372 -20.53 11.89 4.50
C ILE A 372 -21.42 10.87 3.78
N GLN A 373 -22.72 11.14 3.81
CA GLN A 373 -23.75 10.37 3.13
C GLN A 373 -23.95 10.96 1.73
N LEU A 374 -23.51 10.21 0.71
CA LEU A 374 -23.66 10.58 -0.69
C LEU A 374 -25.01 10.09 -1.20
N PRO A 375 -25.88 10.97 -1.73
CA PRO A 375 -27.15 10.55 -2.29
C PRO A 375 -26.92 9.73 -3.57
N LEU A 376 -27.56 8.57 -3.65
CA LEU A 376 -27.59 7.73 -4.83
C LEU A 376 -28.88 7.97 -5.64
N PRO A 377 -28.87 7.68 -6.96
CA PRO A 377 -30.08 7.69 -7.78
C PRO A 377 -31.11 6.71 -7.18
N GLY A 378 -32.29 7.21 -6.79
CA GLY A 378 -33.31 6.42 -6.10
C GLY A 378 -33.61 6.85 -4.67
N GLY A 379 -32.95 7.89 -4.15
CA GLY A 379 -33.23 8.46 -2.82
C GLY A 379 -32.41 7.87 -1.67
N GLU A 380 -31.48 6.97 -1.99
CA GLU A 380 -30.64 6.31 -0.99
C GLU A 380 -29.42 7.16 -0.60
N SER A 381 -28.77 6.79 0.49
CA SER A 381 -27.49 7.35 0.86
C SER A 381 -26.41 6.28 1.05
N PHE A 382 -25.22 6.55 0.55
CA PHE A 382 -24.05 5.70 0.73
C PHE A 382 -22.95 6.44 1.49
N SER A 383 -22.29 5.74 2.41
CA SER A 383 -21.16 6.24 3.18
C SER A 383 -19.93 5.35 2.96
N LEU A 384 -18.78 5.98 2.73
CA LEU A 384 -17.49 5.31 2.56
C LEU A 384 -17.02 4.57 3.84
N GLY A 385 -17.57 4.94 5.00
CA GLY A 385 -17.28 4.35 6.29
C GLY A 385 -15.88 4.63 6.82
N LEU A 386 -15.52 3.93 7.91
CA LEU A 386 -14.21 4.05 8.57
C LEU A 386 -13.05 3.49 7.74
N SER A 387 -13.33 2.66 6.74
CA SER A 387 -12.31 2.19 5.79
C SER A 387 -12.13 3.18 4.65
N GLY A 388 -13.20 3.55 3.93
CA GLY A 388 -13.09 4.31 2.68
C GLY A 388 -12.71 5.77 2.88
N GLY A 389 -13.26 6.45 3.88
CA GLY A 389 -12.99 7.87 4.13
C GLY A 389 -11.52 8.15 4.46
N PRO A 390 -10.95 7.50 5.50
CA PRO A 390 -9.53 7.59 5.82
C PRO A 390 -8.61 7.16 4.67
N LEU A 391 -8.99 6.15 3.89
CA LEU A 391 -8.23 5.76 2.69
C LEU A 391 -8.13 6.89 1.68
N ILE A 392 -9.26 7.50 1.31
CA ILE A 392 -9.30 8.55 0.29
C ILE A 392 -8.57 9.81 0.78
N ALA A 393 -8.79 10.22 2.03
CA ALA A 393 -8.06 11.34 2.62
C ALA A 393 -6.54 11.10 2.58
N ALA A 394 -6.10 9.89 2.95
CA ALA A 394 -4.70 9.48 2.89
C ALA A 394 -4.15 9.42 1.46
N LEU A 395 -4.91 8.93 0.48
CA LEU A 395 -4.49 8.87 -0.92
C LEU A 395 -4.31 10.26 -1.52
N ILE A 396 -5.24 11.18 -1.24
CA ILE A 396 -5.16 12.59 -1.68
C ILE A 396 -3.93 13.24 -1.03
N LEU A 397 -3.82 13.13 0.31
CA LEU A 397 -2.73 13.76 1.04
C LEU A 397 -1.37 13.19 0.62
N GLY A 398 -1.28 11.87 0.45
CA GLY A 398 -0.09 11.16 -0.02
C GLY A 398 0.28 11.49 -1.47
N HIS A 399 -0.70 11.73 -2.36
CA HIS A 399 -0.46 12.09 -3.76
C HIS A 399 0.10 13.51 -3.92
N PHE A 400 -0.51 14.48 -3.24
CA PHE A 400 -0.06 15.86 -3.33
C PHE A 400 1.18 16.13 -2.46
N GLY A 401 1.52 15.22 -1.55
CA GLY A 401 2.63 15.33 -0.60
C GLY A 401 2.41 16.38 0.49
N ARG A 402 1.63 17.43 0.21
CA ARG A 402 1.20 18.45 1.16
C ARG A 402 -0.13 19.06 0.72
N VAL A 403 -1.07 19.19 1.66
CA VAL A 403 -2.33 19.92 1.43
C VAL A 403 -2.49 20.96 2.53
N GLY A 404 -2.32 22.24 2.18
CA GLY A 404 -2.28 23.34 3.15
C GLY A 404 -1.15 23.16 4.17
N GLY A 405 -1.51 23.07 5.46
CA GLY A 405 -0.58 22.83 6.57
C GLY A 405 -0.23 21.35 6.80
N LEU A 406 -0.92 20.42 6.15
CA LEU A 406 -0.78 18.98 6.40
C LEU A 406 0.29 18.36 5.52
N ILE A 407 1.18 17.59 6.13
CA ILE A 407 2.27 16.88 5.45
C ILE A 407 1.80 15.46 5.14
N GLY A 408 1.75 15.11 3.86
CA GLY A 408 1.33 13.81 3.37
C GLY A 408 2.41 12.75 3.33
N TYR A 409 3.43 12.90 4.17
CA TYR A 409 4.54 11.97 4.25
C TYR A 409 4.62 11.35 5.64
N ILE A 410 4.72 10.03 5.69
CA ILE A 410 5.06 9.27 6.89
C ILE A 410 6.23 8.35 6.51
N PRO A 411 7.35 8.38 7.25
CA PRO A 411 8.48 7.48 7.02
C PRO A 411 8.07 6.02 6.89
N ARG A 412 8.68 5.30 5.95
CA ARG A 412 8.33 3.89 5.70
C ARG A 412 8.34 3.02 6.97
N PRO A 413 9.34 3.08 7.87
CA PRO A 413 9.33 2.27 9.10
C PRO A 413 8.14 2.57 10.00
N THR A 414 7.81 3.85 10.19
CA THR A 414 6.63 4.27 10.97
C THR A 414 5.33 3.83 10.30
N ARG A 415 5.25 3.97 8.98
CA ARG A 415 4.07 3.57 8.19
C ARG A 415 3.83 2.06 8.29
N VAL A 416 4.87 1.25 8.15
CA VAL A 416 4.76 -0.22 8.29
C VAL A 416 4.39 -0.59 9.73
N PHE A 417 4.96 0.07 10.74
CA PHE A 417 4.58 -0.16 12.14
C PHE A 417 3.10 0.18 12.39
N LEU A 418 2.61 1.32 11.92
CA LEU A 418 1.21 1.73 12.05
C LEU A 418 0.27 0.78 11.28
N GLN A 419 0.69 0.27 10.13
CA GLN A 419 -0.02 -0.77 9.39
C GLN A 419 -0.14 -2.04 10.22
N GLU A 420 0.96 -2.62 10.68
CA GLU A 420 0.93 -3.87 11.46
C GLU A 420 0.14 -3.70 12.77
N LEU A 421 0.36 -2.61 13.51
CA LEU A 421 -0.38 -2.30 14.73
C LEU A 421 -1.88 -2.18 14.45
N GLY A 422 -2.25 -1.44 13.40
CA GLY A 422 -3.64 -1.26 13.01
C GLY A 422 -4.31 -2.56 12.59
N LEU A 423 -3.60 -3.39 11.82
CA LEU A 423 -4.09 -4.70 11.37
C LEU A 423 -4.34 -5.64 12.55
N VAL A 424 -3.39 -5.77 13.50
CA VAL A 424 -3.58 -6.68 14.64
C VAL A 424 -4.69 -6.24 15.58
N PHE A 425 -4.87 -4.92 15.79
CA PHE A 425 -6.00 -4.39 16.57
C PHE A 425 -7.34 -4.65 15.88
N PHE A 426 -7.41 -4.46 14.56
CA PHE A 426 -8.61 -4.78 13.79
C PHE A 426 -8.93 -6.28 13.82
N LEU A 427 -7.92 -7.13 13.60
CA LEU A 427 -8.09 -8.58 13.60
C LEU A 427 -8.49 -9.14 14.97
N ALA A 428 -7.96 -8.57 16.06
CA ALA A 428 -8.35 -8.94 17.41
C ALA A 428 -9.84 -8.65 17.66
N ASP A 429 -10.31 -7.46 17.30
CA ASP A 429 -11.72 -7.08 17.46
C ASP A 429 -12.66 -7.89 16.58
N ALA A 430 -12.32 -8.04 15.29
CA ALA A 430 -13.12 -8.83 14.35
C ALA A 430 -13.18 -10.31 14.76
N GLY A 431 -12.06 -10.87 15.20
CA GLY A 431 -11.99 -12.26 15.63
C GLY A 431 -12.75 -12.51 16.93
N VAL A 432 -12.62 -11.63 17.95
CA VAL A 432 -13.37 -11.79 19.22
C VAL A 432 -14.87 -11.72 18.99
N LYS A 433 -15.34 -10.75 18.20
CA LYS A 433 -16.76 -10.63 17.85
C LYS A 433 -17.26 -11.84 17.07
N GLY A 434 -16.48 -12.31 16.08
CA GLY A 434 -16.83 -13.51 15.33
C GLY A 434 -16.84 -14.77 16.18
N GLY A 435 -15.89 -14.89 17.12
CA GLY A 435 -15.79 -16.02 18.04
C GLY A 435 -17.03 -16.15 18.94
N ALA A 436 -17.50 -15.00 19.45
CA ALA A 436 -18.67 -14.95 20.32
C ALA A 436 -19.95 -15.42 19.61
N THR A 437 -20.11 -15.11 18.31
CA THR A 437 -21.33 -15.42 17.55
C THR A 437 -21.33 -16.82 16.93
N ILE A 438 -20.19 -17.49 16.79
CA ILE A 438 -20.08 -18.79 16.10
C ILE A 438 -20.93 -19.87 16.79
N LEU A 439 -20.92 -19.96 18.12
CA LEU A 439 -21.63 -21.03 18.83
C LEU A 439 -23.15 -20.88 18.70
N GLU A 440 -23.66 -19.68 18.93
CA GLU A 440 -25.09 -19.35 18.78
C GLU A 440 -25.55 -19.57 17.33
N ALA A 441 -24.74 -19.18 16.36
CA ALA A 441 -25.01 -19.38 14.94
C ALA A 441 -25.12 -20.87 14.56
N VAL A 442 -24.18 -21.71 15.02
CA VAL A 442 -24.21 -23.16 14.74
C VAL A 442 -25.42 -23.81 15.41
N GLN A 443 -25.74 -23.41 16.65
CA GLN A 443 -26.86 -23.99 17.40
C GLN A 443 -28.22 -23.59 16.84
N SER A 444 -28.38 -22.36 16.36
CA SER A 444 -29.66 -21.82 15.88
C SER A 444 -29.95 -22.13 14.41
N GLN A 445 -28.92 -22.10 13.55
CA GLN A 445 -29.07 -22.15 12.09
C GLN A 445 -28.46 -23.42 11.45
N GLY A 446 -27.75 -24.23 12.25
CA GLY A 446 -27.06 -25.42 11.79
C GLY A 446 -25.79 -25.15 10.96
N LEU A 447 -25.08 -26.24 10.60
CA LEU A 447 -23.84 -26.16 9.81
C LEU A 447 -24.07 -25.71 8.36
N GLN A 448 -25.32 -25.79 7.89
CA GLN A 448 -25.70 -25.48 6.51
C GLN A 448 -25.41 -24.02 6.14
N ILE A 449 -25.74 -23.06 7.03
CA ILE A 449 -25.49 -21.63 6.77
C ILE A 449 -23.99 -21.32 6.69
N PHE A 450 -23.18 -22.01 7.49
CA PHE A 450 -21.72 -21.89 7.41
C PHE A 450 -21.20 -22.34 6.05
N ILE A 451 -21.71 -23.45 5.53
CA ILE A 451 -21.34 -23.97 4.20
C ILE A 451 -21.77 -22.97 3.12
N ILE A 452 -23.00 -22.45 3.19
CA ILE A 452 -23.51 -21.47 2.23
C ILE A 452 -22.64 -20.19 2.23
N GLY A 453 -22.34 -19.64 3.40
CA GLY A 453 -21.45 -18.49 3.55
C GLY A 453 -20.06 -18.75 2.97
N ALA A 454 -19.48 -19.91 3.25
CA ALA A 454 -18.19 -20.30 2.69
C ALA A 454 -18.22 -20.41 1.15
N ILE A 455 -19.29 -20.96 0.57
CA ILE A 455 -19.47 -21.06 -0.88
C ILE A 455 -19.58 -19.66 -1.51
N ILE A 456 -20.38 -18.77 -0.93
CA ILE A 456 -20.56 -17.38 -1.39
C ILE A 456 -19.25 -16.60 -1.29
N THR A 457 -18.39 -16.89 -0.32
CA THR A 457 -17.06 -16.30 -0.25
C THR A 457 -16.11 -16.89 -1.30
N LEU A 458 -16.01 -18.22 -1.41
CA LEU A 458 -14.96 -18.88 -2.19
C LEU A 458 -15.21 -18.88 -3.70
N ILE A 459 -16.45 -19.11 -4.15
CA ILE A 459 -16.75 -19.23 -5.59
C ILE A 459 -16.44 -17.93 -6.35
N PRO A 460 -16.92 -16.74 -5.91
CA PRO A 460 -16.62 -15.49 -6.59
C PRO A 460 -15.12 -15.21 -6.65
N MET A 461 -14.40 -15.42 -5.55
CA MET A 461 -12.95 -15.21 -5.51
C MET A 461 -12.21 -16.12 -6.48
N LEU A 462 -12.53 -17.43 -6.51
CA LEU A 462 -11.88 -18.39 -7.40
C LEU A 462 -12.13 -18.05 -8.87
N LEU A 463 -13.38 -17.83 -9.25
CA LEU A 463 -13.73 -17.54 -10.64
C LEU A 463 -13.19 -16.18 -11.10
N CYS A 464 -13.30 -15.14 -10.26
CA CYS A 464 -12.77 -13.82 -10.58
C CYS A 464 -11.24 -13.79 -10.58
N TYR A 465 -10.57 -14.65 -9.82
CA TYR A 465 -9.11 -14.83 -9.94
C TYR A 465 -8.72 -15.32 -11.33
N PHE A 466 -9.37 -16.38 -11.82
CA PHE A 466 -9.11 -16.89 -13.17
C PHE A 466 -9.47 -15.85 -14.25
N LEU A 467 -10.59 -15.14 -14.07
CA LEU A 467 -11.00 -14.06 -14.98
C LEU A 467 -9.95 -12.94 -15.03
N ALA A 468 -9.49 -12.46 -13.88
CA ALA A 468 -8.49 -11.42 -13.76
C ALA A 468 -7.15 -11.81 -14.42
N ARG A 469 -6.70 -13.05 -14.18
CA ARG A 469 -5.43 -13.55 -14.74
C ARG A 469 -5.51 -13.82 -16.24
N ARG A 470 -6.63 -14.36 -16.73
CA ARG A 470 -6.72 -14.88 -18.11
C ARG A 470 -7.36 -13.90 -19.08
N ALA A 471 -8.46 -13.26 -18.70
CA ALA A 471 -9.16 -12.30 -19.55
C ALA A 471 -8.56 -10.90 -19.43
N PHE A 472 -8.33 -10.43 -18.20
CA PHE A 472 -7.82 -9.07 -17.96
C PHE A 472 -6.29 -8.98 -17.93
N ARG A 473 -5.59 -10.12 -17.88
CA ARG A 473 -4.12 -10.23 -17.87
C ARG A 473 -3.47 -9.40 -16.75
N LEU A 474 -4.15 -9.30 -15.61
CA LEU A 474 -3.64 -8.54 -14.47
C LEU A 474 -2.45 -9.28 -13.81
N PRO A 475 -1.41 -8.56 -13.40
CA PRO A 475 -0.35 -9.10 -12.54
C PRO A 475 -0.93 -9.69 -11.25
N LEU A 476 -0.19 -10.60 -10.61
CA LEU A 476 -0.67 -11.32 -9.42
C LEU A 476 -1.02 -10.36 -8.28
N GLY A 477 -0.14 -9.39 -7.98
CA GLY A 477 -0.36 -8.42 -6.92
C GLY A 477 -1.62 -7.57 -7.17
N GLN A 478 -1.84 -7.13 -8.41
CA GLN A 478 -3.03 -6.38 -8.79
C GLN A 478 -4.30 -7.25 -8.71
N THR A 479 -4.20 -8.51 -9.13
CA THR A 479 -5.31 -9.47 -9.06
C THR A 479 -5.77 -9.70 -7.63
N LEU A 480 -4.84 -10.02 -6.73
CA LEU A 480 -5.16 -10.31 -5.34
C LEU A 480 -5.61 -9.05 -4.59
N GLY A 481 -4.94 -7.91 -4.82
CA GLY A 481 -5.38 -6.63 -4.27
C GLY A 481 -6.76 -6.21 -4.76
N GLY A 482 -7.04 -6.43 -6.06
CA GLY A 482 -8.35 -6.20 -6.65
C GLY A 482 -9.43 -7.11 -6.07
N ILE A 483 -9.14 -8.39 -5.84
CA ILE A 483 -10.08 -9.30 -5.14
C ILE A 483 -10.32 -8.85 -3.70
N CYS A 484 -9.28 -8.42 -2.96
CA CYS A 484 -9.47 -7.85 -1.63
C CYS A 484 -10.41 -6.63 -1.67
N GLY A 485 -10.25 -5.76 -2.66
CA GLY A 485 -11.12 -4.59 -2.83
C GLY A 485 -12.55 -4.98 -3.21
N GLY A 486 -12.70 -5.97 -4.09
CA GLY A 486 -13.99 -6.49 -4.55
C GLY A 486 -14.76 -7.21 -3.45
N MET A 487 -14.05 -7.87 -2.54
CA MET A 487 -14.57 -8.51 -1.34
C MET A 487 -14.56 -7.59 -0.12
N THR A 488 -14.28 -6.29 -0.29
CA THR A 488 -14.15 -5.26 0.76
C THR A 488 -13.33 -5.67 2.01
N SER A 489 -12.38 -6.59 1.84
CA SER A 489 -11.64 -7.21 2.93
C SER A 489 -10.30 -6.52 3.16
N THR A 490 -10.32 -5.48 3.98
CA THR A 490 -9.12 -4.79 4.48
C THR A 490 -8.10 -5.75 5.13
N PRO A 491 -8.50 -6.77 5.94
CA PRO A 491 -7.56 -7.73 6.52
C PRO A 491 -6.78 -8.53 5.49
N ALA A 492 -7.45 -8.95 4.42
CA ALA A 492 -6.81 -9.72 3.36
C ALA A 492 -5.79 -8.85 2.61
N LEU A 493 -6.06 -7.55 2.42
CA LEU A 493 -5.05 -6.62 1.94
C LEU A 493 -3.84 -6.58 2.88
N GLY A 494 -4.07 -6.48 4.19
CA GLY A 494 -2.99 -6.50 5.20
C GLY A 494 -2.14 -7.77 5.13
N ALA A 495 -2.76 -8.93 4.94
CA ALA A 495 -2.09 -10.22 4.76
C ALA A 495 -1.20 -10.28 3.50
N ILE A 496 -1.58 -9.60 2.42
CA ILE A 496 -0.75 -9.51 1.22
C ILE A 496 0.38 -8.51 1.43
N VAL A 497 0.07 -7.32 1.95
CA VAL A 497 1.03 -6.20 2.09
C VAL A 497 2.16 -6.54 3.06
N SER A 498 1.91 -7.36 4.08
CA SER A 498 2.97 -7.86 4.98
C SER A 498 3.95 -8.83 4.29
N LYS A 499 3.59 -9.37 3.12
CA LYS A 499 4.37 -10.35 2.34
C LYS A 499 4.96 -9.80 1.04
N THR A 500 4.75 -8.52 0.72
CA THR A 500 5.35 -7.88 -0.46
C THR A 500 5.78 -6.45 -0.17
N SER A 501 6.86 -6.02 -0.81
CA SER A 501 7.28 -4.61 -0.78
C SER A 501 6.54 -3.75 -1.82
N LYS A 502 5.83 -4.38 -2.76
CA LYS A 502 5.15 -3.71 -3.87
C LYS A 502 3.86 -3.02 -3.39
N GLN A 503 3.56 -1.87 -4.00
CA GLN A 503 2.34 -1.12 -3.71
C GLN A 503 1.18 -1.46 -4.65
N SER A 504 1.39 -2.33 -5.66
CA SER A 504 0.34 -2.68 -6.63
C SER A 504 -0.91 -3.29 -6.00
N PRO A 505 -0.85 -4.17 -4.97
CA PRO A 505 -2.07 -4.68 -4.33
C PRO A 505 -2.89 -3.57 -3.67
N ILE A 506 -2.20 -2.60 -3.05
CA ILE A 506 -2.85 -1.47 -2.37
C ILE A 506 -3.56 -0.58 -3.38
N VAL A 507 -2.90 -0.28 -4.49
CA VAL A 507 -3.48 0.54 -5.55
C VAL A 507 -4.72 -0.12 -6.14
N SER A 508 -4.65 -1.41 -6.47
CA SER A 508 -5.79 -2.16 -6.98
C SER A 508 -6.94 -2.23 -5.98
N TYR A 509 -6.64 -2.50 -4.70
CA TYR A 509 -7.65 -2.47 -3.63
C TYR A 509 -8.36 -1.12 -3.57
N ALA A 510 -7.61 -0.02 -3.51
CA ALA A 510 -8.14 1.33 -3.40
C ALA A 510 -9.01 1.73 -4.60
N THR A 511 -8.72 1.20 -5.79
CA THR A 511 -9.52 1.44 -6.99
C THR A 511 -10.80 0.63 -7.00
N VAL A 512 -10.73 -0.64 -6.61
CA VAL A 512 -11.88 -1.57 -6.67
C VAL A 512 -12.86 -1.31 -5.53
N TYR A 513 -12.36 -1.01 -4.33
CA TYR A 513 -13.16 -0.91 -3.10
C TYR A 513 -14.38 0.03 -3.23
N PRO A 514 -14.28 1.30 -3.68
CA PRO A 514 -15.44 2.18 -3.75
C PRO A 514 -16.54 1.66 -4.71
N VAL A 515 -16.13 1.10 -5.85
CA VAL A 515 -17.06 0.52 -6.83
C VAL A 515 -17.77 -0.69 -6.22
N ALA A 516 -17.01 -1.57 -5.55
CA ALA A 516 -17.55 -2.76 -4.92
C ALA A 516 -18.57 -2.43 -3.83
N VAL A 517 -18.26 -1.48 -2.94
CA VAL A 517 -19.17 -1.12 -1.85
C VAL A 517 -20.50 -0.55 -2.37
N ILE A 518 -20.46 0.36 -3.36
CA ILE A 518 -21.68 0.90 -3.97
C ILE A 518 -22.50 -0.22 -4.60
N LEU A 519 -21.85 -1.09 -5.37
CA LEU A 519 -22.54 -2.19 -6.05
C LEU A 519 -23.15 -3.19 -5.06
N MET A 520 -22.45 -3.51 -3.96
CA MET A 520 -22.99 -4.41 -2.94
C MET A 520 -24.19 -3.83 -2.22
N ALA A 521 -24.20 -2.52 -1.92
CA ALA A 521 -25.36 -1.85 -1.32
C ALA A 521 -26.60 -1.99 -2.21
N LEU A 522 -26.45 -1.71 -3.51
CA LEU A 522 -27.52 -1.85 -4.50
C LEU A 522 -27.97 -3.31 -4.68
N LEU A 523 -27.03 -4.25 -4.80
CA LEU A 523 -27.36 -5.66 -5.00
C LEU A 523 -27.96 -6.30 -3.75
N ALA A 524 -27.62 -5.85 -2.54
CA ALA A 524 -28.24 -6.36 -1.31
C ALA A 524 -29.75 -6.07 -1.29
N LYS A 525 -30.17 -4.88 -1.72
CA LYS A 525 -31.59 -4.53 -1.85
C LYS A 525 -32.27 -5.26 -3.00
N LEU A 526 -31.57 -5.38 -4.14
CA LEU A 526 -32.09 -6.16 -5.26
C LEU A 526 -32.36 -7.61 -4.84
N LEU A 527 -31.41 -8.24 -4.14
CA LEU A 527 -31.57 -9.59 -3.60
C LEU A 527 -32.74 -9.68 -2.61
N MET A 528 -32.91 -8.70 -1.72
CA MET A 528 -34.06 -8.64 -0.81
C MET A 528 -35.40 -8.62 -1.56
N ALA A 529 -35.44 -7.99 -2.74
CA ALA A 529 -36.68 -7.81 -3.50
C ALA A 529 -37.01 -8.99 -4.43
N ILE A 530 -36.01 -9.80 -4.84
CA ILE A 530 -36.19 -10.87 -5.83
C ILE A 530 -36.11 -12.30 -5.25
N ILE A 531 -35.70 -12.43 -3.99
CA ILE A 531 -35.82 -13.65 -3.18
C ILE A 531 -37.13 -13.53 -2.43
#